data_AF-A0AA37GD24-F1
#
_entry.id   AF-A0AA37GD24-F1
#
_cell.length_a   1.000
_cell.length_b   1.000
_cell.length_c   1.000
_cell.angle_alpha   90.00
_cell.angle_beta   90.00
_cell.angle_gamma   90.00
#
_symmetry.space_group_name_H-M   'P 1'
#
loop_
_entity.id
_entity.type
_entity.pdbx_description
1 polymer ?
#
loop_
_entity_poly.entity_id
_entity_poly.type
_entity_poly.pdbx_seq_one_letter_code
_entity_poly.pdbx_strand_id
1 'polypeptide(L)'
;MNSAKIIIRLEEKYPEKPLHPDSEEAQASSQLTSRLWGPLQPVMMPEVYRTILSERSQPFFWDTRKEDLGGMTVYEFEQKYGGERAWEKAKHAIEDASTQLNKTGGPFFLGDQGEV
;
A
#
# COMPACT_ATOMS: atom_id res chain seq x y z
N MET A 1 -7.12 9.53 9.49
CA MET A 1 -7.93 9.38 8.26
C MET A 1 -8.08 7.90 7.96
N ASN A 2 -9.28 7.41 7.65
CA ASN A 2 -9.52 6.00 7.31
C ASN A 2 -10.11 5.97 5.89
N SER A 3 -9.32 5.54 4.90
CA SER A 3 -9.71 5.54 3.49
C SER A 3 -10.91 4.64 3.21
N ALA A 4 -10.98 3.45 3.82
CA ALA A 4 -12.12 2.53 3.64
C ALA A 4 -13.45 3.18 4.07
N LYS A 5 -13.46 3.88 5.21
CA LYS A 5 -14.65 4.63 5.66
C LYS A 5 -14.98 5.82 4.76
N ILE A 6 -13.97 6.43 4.14
CA ILE A 6 -14.18 7.52 3.17
C ILE A 6 -14.86 6.99 1.92
N ILE A 7 -14.43 5.85 1.38
CA ILE A 7 -15.02 5.25 0.18
C ILE A 7 -16.51 4.95 0.40
N ILE A 8 -16.88 4.34 1.54
CA ILE A 8 -18.29 4.11 1.91
C ILE A 8 -19.08 5.43 1.93
N ARG A 9 -18.50 6.48 2.53
CA ARG A 9 -19.17 7.78 2.60
C ARG A 9 -19.33 8.44 1.23
N LEU A 10 -18.40 8.20 0.30
CA LEU A 10 -18.47 8.71 -1.07
C LEU A 10 -19.58 8.00 -1.86
N GLU A 11 -19.71 6.69 -1.74
CA GLU A 11 -20.83 5.91 -2.33
C GLU A 11 -22.20 6.43 -1.88
N GLU A 12 -22.38 6.67 -0.58
CA GLU A 12 -23.62 7.23 -0.04
C GLU A 12 -23.91 8.65 -0.55
N LYS A 13 -22.86 9.44 -0.78
CA LYS A 13 -22.99 10.86 -1.16
C LYS A 13 -23.18 11.06 -2.66
N TYR A 14 -22.59 10.19 -3.47
CA TYR A 14 -22.54 10.30 -4.93
C TYR A 14 -22.89 8.94 -5.57
N PRO A 15 -24.14 8.47 -5.41
CA PRO A 15 -24.56 7.16 -5.91
C PRO A 15 -24.49 7.05 -7.45
N GLU A 16 -24.41 8.16 -8.16
CA GLU A 16 -24.22 8.20 -9.62
C GLU A 16 -22.77 7.90 -10.06
N LYS A 17 -21.84 7.73 -9.11
CA LYS A 17 -20.41 7.44 -9.35
C LYS A 17 -19.95 6.25 -8.49
N PRO A 18 -20.37 5.03 -8.82
CA PRO A 18 -20.07 3.87 -8.00
C PRO A 18 -18.56 3.56 -7.98
N LEU A 19 -18.06 3.25 -6.80
CA LEU A 19 -16.68 2.84 -6.49
C LEU A 19 -16.59 1.33 -6.16
N HIS A 20 -17.73 0.69 -5.90
CA HIS A 20 -17.85 -0.75 -5.64
C HIS A 20 -16.97 -1.27 -4.48
N PRO A 21 -16.96 -0.64 -3.29
CA PRO A 21 -16.08 -1.04 -2.18
C PRO A 21 -16.32 -2.46 -1.67
N ASP A 22 -17.53 -2.99 -1.87
CA ASP A 22 -17.94 -4.31 -1.41
C ASP A 22 -17.76 -5.41 -2.46
N SER A 23 -17.21 -5.10 -3.65
CA SER A 23 -16.95 -6.09 -4.69
C SER A 23 -15.86 -7.09 -4.28
N GLU A 24 -15.91 -8.29 -4.85
CA GLU A 24 -14.87 -9.31 -4.62
C GLU A 24 -13.51 -8.82 -5.14
N GLU A 25 -13.50 -8.05 -6.22
CA GLU A 25 -12.32 -7.46 -6.83
C GLU A 25 -11.67 -6.40 -5.92
N ALA A 26 -12.47 -5.49 -5.32
CA ALA A 26 -11.97 -4.48 -4.39
C ALA A 26 -11.37 -5.12 -3.13
N GLN A 27 -12.01 -6.18 -2.62
CA GLN A 27 -11.49 -6.94 -1.49
C GLN A 27 -10.18 -7.66 -1.85
N ALA A 28 -10.11 -8.31 -3.02
CA ALA A 28 -8.90 -8.96 -3.51
C ALA A 28 -7.76 -7.95 -3.71
N SER A 29 -8.05 -6.78 -4.29
CA SER A 29 -7.13 -5.66 -4.47
C SER A 29 -6.57 -5.15 -3.14
N SER A 30 -7.42 -4.98 -2.12
CA SER A 30 -6.97 -4.55 -0.78
C SER A 30 -6.08 -5.60 -0.08
N GLN A 31 -6.38 -6.89 -0.23
CA GLN A 31 -5.55 -7.96 0.34
C GLN A 31 -4.19 -8.02 -0.35
N LEU A 32 -4.19 -7.94 -1.68
CA LEU A 32 -2.98 -7.88 -2.50
C LEU A 32 -2.10 -6.70 -2.12
N THR A 33 -2.68 -5.51 -1.99
CA THR A 33 -2.04 -4.27 -1.56
C THR A 33 -1.32 -4.47 -0.22
N SER A 34 -1.96 -5.12 0.75
CA SER A 34 -1.35 -5.40 2.06
C SER A 34 -0.15 -6.37 1.95
N ARG A 35 -0.29 -7.42 1.13
CA ARG A 35 0.78 -8.40 0.87
C ARG A 35 1.96 -7.83 0.08
N LEU A 36 1.72 -6.80 -0.74
CA LEU A 36 2.74 -6.10 -1.51
C LEU A 36 3.49 -5.07 -0.64
N TRP A 37 2.76 -4.19 0.04
CA TRP A 37 3.39 -3.06 0.74
C TRP A 37 4.08 -3.44 2.03
N GLY A 38 3.57 -4.45 2.76
CA GLY A 38 4.17 -4.91 4.01
C GLY A 38 5.66 -5.27 3.85
N PRO A 39 6.01 -6.18 2.93
CA PRO A 39 7.41 -6.53 2.65
C PRO A 39 8.28 -5.38 2.15
N LEU A 40 7.70 -4.38 1.48
CA LEU A 40 8.42 -3.23 0.90
C LEU A 40 8.59 -2.05 1.86
N GLN A 41 7.97 -2.08 3.05
CA GLN A 41 8.18 -1.07 4.09
C GLN A 41 9.65 -0.73 4.37
N PRO A 42 10.59 -1.69 4.51
CA PRO A 42 12.00 -1.37 4.76
C PRO A 42 12.71 -0.72 3.57
N VAL A 43 12.13 -0.74 2.37
CA VAL A 43 12.63 -0.01 1.20
C VAL A 43 12.04 1.40 1.17
N MET A 44 10.74 1.53 1.45
CA MET A 44 10.03 2.80 1.30
C MET A 44 10.16 3.75 2.50
N MET A 45 10.09 3.25 3.73
CA MET A 45 10.12 4.11 4.93
C MET A 45 11.40 4.97 5.05
N PRO A 46 12.60 4.44 4.77
CA PRO A 46 13.82 5.25 4.78
C PRO A 46 13.79 6.34 3.70
N GLU A 47 13.24 6.03 2.52
CA GLU A 47 13.06 6.98 1.43
C GLU A 47 12.08 8.10 1.80
N VAL A 48 10.94 7.74 2.40
CA VAL A 48 9.97 8.72 2.91
C VAL A 48 10.65 9.69 3.87
N TYR A 49 11.45 9.16 4.81
CA TYR A 49 12.17 10.00 5.76
C TYR A 49 13.21 10.91 5.09
N ARG A 50 14.04 10.37 4.19
CA ARG A 50 15.22 11.08 3.65
C ARG A 50 14.94 11.98 2.45
N THR A 51 13.90 11.72 1.66
CA THR A 51 13.63 12.46 0.41
C THR A 51 12.28 13.16 0.36
N ILE A 52 11.27 12.68 1.09
CA ILE A 52 9.88 13.18 0.96
C ILE A 52 9.51 14.14 2.09
N LEU A 53 9.86 13.81 3.33
CA LEU A 53 9.41 14.57 4.49
C LEU A 53 10.20 15.86 4.69
N SER A 54 9.46 16.95 4.91
CA SER A 54 10.03 18.22 5.40
C SER A 54 10.69 18.06 6.77
N GLU A 55 11.64 18.94 7.08
CA GLU A 55 12.33 18.99 8.38
C GLU A 55 11.37 19.01 9.57
N ARG A 56 10.22 19.67 9.45
CA ARG A 56 9.20 19.71 10.51
C ARG A 56 8.62 18.34 10.86
N SER A 57 8.47 17.47 9.86
CA SER A 57 7.82 16.15 10.03
C SER A 57 8.81 15.03 10.31
N GLN A 58 10.10 15.23 10.02
CA GLN A 58 11.13 14.22 10.23
C GLN A 58 11.26 13.75 11.68
N PRO A 59 11.31 14.62 12.72
CA PRO A 59 11.41 14.16 14.11
C PRO A 59 10.26 13.26 14.52
N PHE A 60 9.02 13.69 14.22
CA PHE A 60 7.83 12.90 14.53
C PHE A 60 7.83 11.54 13.81
N PHE A 61 8.19 11.51 12.53
CA PHE A 61 8.28 10.26 11.77
C PHE A 61 9.38 9.35 12.32
N TRP A 62 10.53 9.90 12.65
CA TRP A 62 11.66 9.15 13.20
C TRP A 62 11.29 8.46 14.50
N ASP A 63 10.75 9.21 15.46
CA ASP A 63 10.41 8.70 16.79
C ASP A 63 9.28 7.66 16.73
N THR A 64 8.21 7.95 15.99
CA THR A 64 7.07 7.02 15.87
C THR A 64 7.43 5.73 15.15
N ARG A 65 8.22 5.78 14.07
CA ARG A 65 8.66 4.56 13.38
C ARG A 65 9.62 3.76 14.24
N LYS A 66 10.47 4.43 15.03
CA LYS A 66 11.36 3.74 15.96
C LYS A 66 10.57 2.97 17.01
N GLU A 67 9.51 3.56 17.55
CA GLU A 67 8.59 2.87 18.47
C GLU A 67 7.90 1.67 17.78
N ASP A 68 7.30 1.88 16.61
CA ASP A 68 6.60 0.84 15.84
C ASP A 68 7.52 -0.32 15.43
N LEU A 69 8.79 -0.04 15.17
CA LEU A 69 9.81 -1.02 14.77
C LEU A 69 10.53 -1.66 15.97
N GLY A 70 10.01 -1.48 17.19
CA GLY A 70 10.56 -2.12 18.39
C GLY A 70 11.94 -1.59 18.77
N GLY A 71 12.20 -0.30 18.53
CA GLY A 71 13.45 0.38 18.87
C GLY A 71 14.44 0.54 17.71
N MET A 72 14.21 -0.11 16.57
CA MET A 72 15.06 0.04 15.37
C MET A 72 14.75 1.36 14.66
N THR A 73 15.81 2.07 14.27
CA THR A 73 15.69 3.20 13.34
C THR A 73 15.26 2.73 11.95
N VAL A 74 14.72 3.64 11.14
CA VAL A 74 14.36 3.32 9.75
C VAL A 74 15.56 2.87 8.92
N TYR A 75 16.77 3.33 9.22
CA TYR A 75 18.00 2.89 8.54
C TYR A 75 18.47 1.50 8.97
N GLU A 76 18.36 1.15 10.27
CA GLU A 76 18.62 -0.22 10.72
C GLU A 76 17.61 -1.20 10.12
N PHE A 77 16.36 -0.76 9.97
CA PHE A 77 15.30 -1.52 9.31
C PHE A 77 15.61 -1.75 7.82
N GLU A 78 16.07 -0.73 7.10
CA GLU A 78 16.56 -0.82 5.73
C GLU A 78 17.71 -1.82 5.60
N GLN A 79 18.74 -1.69 6.43
CA GLN A 79 19.93 -2.54 6.37
C GLN A 79 19.59 -4.02 6.64
N LYS A 80 18.65 -4.28 7.56
CA LYS A 80 18.32 -5.64 8.00
C LYS A 80 17.32 -6.35 7.08
N TYR A 81 16.38 -5.60 6.48
CA TYR A 81 15.25 -6.18 5.78
C TYR A 81 14.99 -5.61 4.37
N GLY A 82 15.65 -4.52 3.98
CA GLY A 82 15.48 -3.85 2.70
C GLY A 82 16.21 -4.54 1.53
N GLY A 83 16.39 -3.78 0.45
CA GLY A 83 17.05 -4.24 -0.77
C GLY A 83 16.35 -5.42 -1.44
N GLU A 84 17.13 -6.29 -2.09
CA GLU A 84 16.63 -7.44 -2.85
C GLU A 84 15.77 -8.38 -1.99
N ARG A 85 16.10 -8.53 -0.71
CA ARG A 85 15.34 -9.37 0.22
C ARG A 85 13.89 -8.91 0.38
N ALA A 86 13.65 -7.60 0.39
CA ALA A 86 12.30 -7.05 0.46
C ALA A 86 11.53 -7.33 -0.85
N TRP A 87 12.20 -7.15 -1.99
CA TRP A 87 11.62 -7.38 -3.31
C TRP A 87 11.28 -8.85 -3.55
N GLU A 88 12.15 -9.79 -3.18
CA GLU A 88 11.87 -11.22 -3.29
C GLU A 88 10.67 -11.64 -2.43
N LYS A 89 10.49 -11.05 -1.24
CA LYS A 89 9.29 -11.29 -0.43
C LYS A 89 8.01 -10.70 -1.04
N ALA A 90 8.13 -9.60 -1.77
CA ALA A 90 7.02 -8.95 -2.45
C ALA A 90 6.65 -9.64 -3.79
N LYS A 91 7.58 -10.39 -4.38
CA LYS A 91 7.46 -10.96 -5.72
C LYS A 91 6.19 -11.76 -5.95
N HIS A 92 5.86 -12.69 -5.05
CA HIS A 92 4.64 -13.48 -5.19
C HIS A 92 3.37 -12.63 -5.14
N ALA A 93 3.34 -11.56 -4.34
CA ALA A 93 2.20 -10.63 -4.35
C ALA A 93 2.11 -9.89 -5.69
N ILE A 94 3.23 -9.55 -6.33
CA ILE A 94 3.24 -8.93 -7.67
C ILE A 94 2.75 -9.92 -8.75
N GLU A 95 3.17 -11.18 -8.67
CA GLU A 95 2.74 -12.24 -9.58
C GLU A 95 1.23 -12.53 -9.44
N ASP A 96 0.72 -12.58 -8.21
CA ASP A 96 -0.71 -12.70 -7.92
C ASP A 96 -1.50 -11.50 -8.47
N ALA A 97 -0.93 -10.29 -8.38
CA ALA A 97 -1.53 -9.06 -8.89
C ALA A 97 -1.75 -9.17 -10.40
N SER A 98 -0.68 -9.55 -11.11
CA SER A 98 -0.69 -9.76 -12.55
C SER A 98 -1.70 -10.83 -12.94
N THR A 99 -1.72 -11.96 -12.22
CA THR A 99 -2.67 -13.04 -12.47
C THR A 99 -4.11 -12.58 -12.31
N GLN A 100 -4.41 -11.80 -11.27
CA GLN A 100 -5.75 -11.28 -11.01
C GLN A 100 -6.16 -10.24 -12.07
N LEU A 101 -5.27 -9.33 -12.46
CA LEU A 101 -5.51 -8.35 -13.54
C LEU A 101 -5.83 -9.04 -14.87
N ASN A 102 -5.16 -10.15 -15.19
CA ASN A 102 -5.37 -10.87 -16.44
C ASN A 102 -6.68 -11.69 -16.49
N LYS A 103 -7.47 -11.75 -15.40
CA LYS A 103 -8.78 -12.42 -15.41
C LYS A 103 -9.86 -11.59 -16.09
N THR A 104 -9.71 -10.27 -16.11
CA THR A 104 -10.64 -9.35 -16.74
C THR A 104 -9.99 -8.75 -17.99
N GLY A 105 -10.81 -8.30 -18.95
CA GLY A 105 -10.32 -7.57 -20.11
C GLY A 105 -10.19 -6.09 -19.77
N GLY A 106 -9.02 -5.50 -19.99
CA GLY A 106 -8.76 -4.08 -19.69
C GLY A 106 -7.62 -3.89 -18.67
N PRO A 107 -7.27 -2.64 -18.32
CA PRO A 107 -6.11 -2.35 -17.49
C PRO A 107 -6.37 -2.38 -15.97
N PHE A 108 -7.62 -2.61 -15.52
CA PHE A 108 -8.01 -2.58 -14.11
C PHE A 108 -8.54 -3.93 -13.62
N PHE A 109 -8.63 -4.11 -12.30
CA PHE A 109 -9.22 -5.33 -11.72
C PHE A 109 -10.67 -5.55 -12.14
N LEU A 110 -11.44 -4.48 -12.35
CA LEU A 110 -12.80 -4.50 -12.90
C LEU A 110 -12.85 -4.40 -14.45
N GLY A 111 -11.73 -4.65 -15.12
CA GLY A 111 -11.61 -4.59 -16.58
C GLY A 111 -11.35 -3.19 -17.09
N ASP A 112 -12.26 -2.62 -17.89
CA ASP A 112 -12.13 -1.26 -18.43
C ASP A 112 -12.50 -0.16 -17.40
N GLN A 113 -13.07 -0.53 -16.26
CA GLN A 113 -13.47 0.40 -15.20
C GLN A 113 -12.39 0.48 -14.12
N GLY A 114 -11.89 1.68 -13.86
CA GLY A 114 -10.96 1.94 -12.75
C GLY A 114 -11.69 2.07 -11.42
N GLU A 115 -11.06 1.59 -10.35
CA GLU A 115 -11.39 2.01 -8.98
C GLU A 115 -10.86 3.45 -8.81
N VAL A 116 -11.71 4.40 -8.40
CA VAL A 116 -11.34 5.83 -8.22
C VAL A 116 -11.14 6.17 -6.75
#